data_AF-A0A523LU33-F1
#
_entry.id   AF-A0A523LU33-F1
#
_cell.length_a   1.000
_cell.length_b   1.000
_cell.length_c   1.000
_cell.angle_alpha   90.00
_cell.angle_beta   90.00
_cell.angle_gamma   90.00
#
_symmetry.space_group_name_H-M   'P 1'
#
loop_
_entity.id
_entity.type
_entity.pdbx_description
1 polymer ?
#
loop_
_entity_poly.entity_id
_entity_poly.type
_entity_poly.pdbx_seq_one_letter_code
_entity_poly.pdbx_strand_id
1 'polypeptide(L)'
;MELFKSFISTMAYASLGFSVAAAYLKINKIWKRKHIAEVADSVSIMGNVFDIIPLSFFALNFLFVAQWQGMIDSIIWIFAGVLSVLIGSRLWVQVDRNKTFWTRVKEALKLEKSEVGYLATSFFRPSGGELILEIFARFAYIDQDLADREKELIQSFADTWHLDIDWEQHKKLAELEQSVSFIKTRDTVARYLKTSPPAEQVAQLIDVLHALVKVDENVSDQEALILGEVHQFLLSYMDESNIEAKFTVLIAPQNRDQDTAIAALLPNIEKIAVAGGSGYLVGSYYSQDFAEVICDQYRALGFLTIDLVGDATGIA
;
A
#
# COMPACT_ATOMS: atom_id res chain seq x y z
N MET A 1 -4.54 -49.47 9.30
CA MET A 1 -3.79 -48.32 9.87
C MET A 1 -2.32 -48.33 9.42
N GLU A 2 -1.60 -49.44 9.59
CA GLU A 2 -0.18 -49.54 9.17
C GLU A 2 0.06 -49.43 7.65
N LEU A 3 -0.82 -50.04 6.82
CA LEU A 3 -0.75 -49.88 5.36
C LEU A 3 -0.94 -48.42 4.91
N PHE A 4 -1.81 -47.68 5.59
CA PHE A 4 -2.05 -46.27 5.30
C PHE A 4 -0.84 -45.41 5.67
N LYS A 5 -0.23 -45.63 6.84
CA LYS A 5 1.01 -44.94 7.25
C LYS A 5 2.17 -45.22 6.29
N SER A 6 2.33 -46.47 5.86
CA SER A 6 3.37 -46.86 4.89
C SER A 6 3.15 -46.22 3.52
N PHE A 7 1.90 -46.17 3.06
CA PHE A 7 1.54 -45.49 1.82
C PHE A 7 1.84 -43.98 1.89
N ILE A 8 1.40 -43.30 2.96
CA ILE A 8 1.69 -41.88 3.17
C ILE A 8 3.20 -41.64 3.23
N SER A 9 3.95 -42.43 3.99
CA SER A 9 5.41 -42.32 4.05
C SER A 9 6.06 -42.46 2.67
N THR A 10 5.60 -43.40 1.85
CA THR A 10 6.13 -43.61 0.49
C THR A 10 5.83 -42.42 -0.42
N MET A 11 4.60 -41.90 -0.37
CA MET A 11 4.23 -40.68 -1.11
C MET A 11 5.03 -39.46 -0.67
N ALA A 12 5.33 -39.38 0.62
CA ALA A 12 6.06 -38.28 1.20
C ALA A 12 7.55 -38.33 0.76
N TYR A 13 8.19 -39.51 0.67
CA TYR A 13 9.51 -39.61 0.03
C TYR A 13 9.46 -39.34 -1.48
N ALA A 14 8.40 -39.76 -2.18
CA ALA A 14 8.22 -39.44 -3.60
C ALA A 14 8.06 -37.93 -3.84
N SER A 15 7.46 -37.19 -2.90
CA SER A 15 7.29 -35.74 -3.00
C SER A 15 8.63 -35.00 -3.04
N LEU A 16 9.70 -35.55 -2.45
CA LEU A 16 11.04 -34.97 -2.54
C LEU A 16 11.55 -34.85 -3.97
N GLY A 17 11.18 -35.78 -4.85
CA GLY A 17 11.51 -35.67 -6.28
C GLY A 17 10.89 -34.43 -6.92
N PHE A 18 9.65 -34.11 -6.54
CA PHE A 18 8.99 -32.88 -6.97
C PHE A 18 9.65 -31.64 -6.35
N SER A 19 10.06 -31.69 -5.08
CA SER A 19 10.79 -30.58 -4.45
C SER A 19 12.12 -30.29 -5.15
N VAL A 20 12.89 -31.32 -5.50
CA VAL A 20 14.13 -31.17 -6.28
C VAL A 20 13.85 -30.56 -7.65
N ALA A 21 12.83 -31.07 -8.36
CA ALA A 21 12.45 -30.54 -9.66
C ALA A 21 11.99 -29.07 -9.59
N ALA A 22 11.18 -28.72 -8.58
CA ALA A 22 10.70 -27.37 -8.34
C ALA A 22 11.85 -26.40 -8.03
N ALA A 23 12.74 -26.79 -7.11
CA ALA A 23 13.93 -26.01 -6.78
C ALA A 23 14.83 -25.81 -8.02
N TYR A 24 15.06 -26.88 -8.80
CA TYR A 24 15.81 -26.80 -10.04
C TYR A 24 15.18 -25.82 -11.03
N LEU A 25 13.87 -25.89 -11.27
CA LEU A 25 13.18 -25.00 -12.22
C LEU A 25 13.24 -23.53 -11.76
N LYS A 26 13.03 -23.28 -10.46
CA LYS A 26 13.12 -21.93 -9.85
C LYS A 26 14.52 -21.34 -10.09
N ILE A 27 15.57 -22.10 -9.76
CA ILE A 27 16.96 -21.65 -9.87
C ILE A 27 17.39 -21.56 -11.34
N ASN A 28 17.06 -22.53 -12.18
CA ASN A 28 17.52 -22.58 -13.57
C ASN A 28 17.06 -21.35 -14.38
N LYS A 29 15.86 -20.84 -14.09
CA LYS A 29 15.30 -19.64 -14.73
C LYS A 29 16.15 -18.38 -14.50
N ILE A 30 16.75 -18.26 -13.32
CA ILE A 30 17.61 -17.13 -12.94
C ILE A 30 19.10 -17.43 -13.24
N TRP A 31 19.55 -18.67 -13.06
CA TRP A 31 20.94 -19.08 -13.22
C TRP A 31 21.51 -18.84 -14.61
N LYS A 32 20.71 -19.10 -15.66
CA LYS A 32 21.14 -18.86 -17.05
C LYS A 32 21.35 -17.38 -17.35
N ARG A 33 20.70 -16.49 -16.59
CA ARG A 33 20.67 -15.04 -16.82
C ARG A 33 21.30 -14.23 -15.68
N LYS A 34 21.97 -14.89 -14.73
CA LYS A 34 22.62 -14.28 -13.54
C LYS A 34 23.68 -13.21 -13.83
N HIS A 35 24.07 -13.04 -15.09
CA HIS A 35 25.03 -12.02 -15.52
C HIS A 35 24.35 -10.69 -15.87
N ILE A 36 23.01 -10.67 -16.00
CA ILE A 36 22.21 -9.48 -16.31
C ILE A 36 21.82 -8.82 -14.98
N ALA A 37 22.13 -7.52 -14.84
CA ALA A 37 21.87 -6.78 -13.60
C ALA A 37 20.39 -6.80 -13.19
N GLU A 38 19.49 -6.50 -14.14
CA GLU A 38 18.03 -6.52 -13.93
C GLU A 38 17.52 -7.88 -13.39
N VAL A 39 18.12 -8.99 -13.84
CA VAL A 39 17.74 -10.32 -13.36
C VAL A 39 18.25 -10.57 -11.94
N ALA A 40 19.43 -10.07 -11.59
CA ALA A 40 19.90 -10.11 -10.21
C ALA A 40 19.01 -9.25 -9.30
N ASP A 41 18.62 -8.05 -9.77
CA ASP A 41 17.79 -7.10 -9.00
C ASP A 41 16.38 -7.61 -8.76
N SER A 42 15.84 -8.40 -9.70
CA SER A 42 14.53 -9.06 -9.53
C SER A 42 14.47 -10.13 -8.43
N VAL A 43 15.61 -10.50 -7.81
CA VAL A 43 15.68 -11.50 -6.75
C VAL A 43 15.69 -10.83 -5.39
N SER A 44 14.56 -10.93 -4.66
CA SER A 44 14.46 -10.46 -3.27
C SER A 44 15.47 -11.17 -2.36
N ILE A 45 16.48 -10.45 -1.88
CA ILE A 45 17.49 -11.01 -0.98
C ILE A 45 16.90 -11.19 0.41
N MET A 46 16.18 -10.18 0.92
CA MET A 46 15.53 -10.23 2.23
C MET A 46 14.49 -11.35 2.30
N GLY A 47 13.66 -11.50 1.26
CA GLY A 47 12.69 -12.60 1.19
C GLY A 47 13.36 -13.97 1.29
N ASN A 48 14.44 -14.20 0.52
CA ASN A 48 15.17 -15.46 0.62
C ASN A 48 15.88 -15.64 1.97
N VAL A 49 16.41 -14.57 2.59
CA VAL A 49 17.03 -14.65 3.94
C VAL A 49 15.97 -14.98 5.00
N PHE A 50 14.79 -14.35 4.94
CA PHE A 50 13.66 -14.63 5.82
C PHE A 50 13.11 -16.04 5.62
N ASP A 51 13.26 -16.64 4.44
CA ASP A 51 12.93 -18.06 4.23
C ASP A 51 14.01 -18.99 4.82
N ILE A 52 15.30 -18.67 4.61
CA ILE A 52 16.42 -19.52 5.03
C ILE A 52 16.47 -19.69 6.56
N ILE A 53 16.24 -18.63 7.33
CA ILE A 53 16.40 -18.66 8.79
C ILE A 53 15.41 -19.63 9.45
N PRO A 54 14.08 -19.52 9.26
CA PRO A 54 13.12 -20.49 9.77
C PRO A 54 13.35 -21.89 9.22
N LEU A 55 13.64 -22.04 7.92
CA LEU A 55 13.91 -23.35 7.32
C LEU A 55 15.12 -24.03 7.97
N SER A 56 16.14 -23.27 8.39
CA SER A 56 17.30 -23.81 9.10
C SER A 56 16.90 -24.36 10.47
N PHE A 57 16.04 -23.64 11.22
CA PHE A 57 15.49 -24.14 12.48
C PHE A 57 14.61 -25.37 12.26
N PHE A 58 13.77 -25.39 11.22
CA PHE A 58 12.97 -26.56 10.87
C PHE A 58 13.83 -27.76 10.47
N ALA A 59 14.87 -27.57 9.68
CA ALA A 59 15.80 -28.63 9.30
C ALA A 59 16.44 -29.28 10.53
N LEU A 60 16.90 -28.46 11.50
CA LEU A 60 17.44 -28.95 12.76
C LEU A 60 16.39 -29.68 13.59
N ASN A 61 15.18 -29.13 13.70
CA ASN A 61 14.08 -29.78 14.40
C ASN A 61 13.75 -31.15 13.78
N PHE A 62 13.63 -31.23 12.45
CA PHE A 62 13.38 -32.48 11.73
C PHE A 62 14.51 -33.50 11.91
N LEU A 63 15.77 -33.04 11.97
CA LEU A 63 16.91 -33.89 12.31
C LEU A 63 16.75 -34.49 13.71
N PHE A 64 16.42 -33.68 14.72
CA PHE A 64 16.28 -34.15 16.11
C PHE A 64 15.09 -35.08 16.32
N VAL A 65 13.99 -34.87 15.57
CA VAL A 65 12.80 -35.74 15.62
C VAL A 65 12.93 -36.94 14.66
N ALA A 66 14.08 -37.11 14.01
CA ALA A 66 14.36 -38.16 13.02
C ALA A 66 13.35 -38.21 11.84
N GLN A 67 12.78 -37.05 11.48
CA GLN A 67 11.92 -36.87 10.32
C GLN A 67 12.74 -36.53 9.07
N TRP A 68 13.41 -37.55 8.52
CA TRP A 68 14.37 -37.41 7.43
C TRP A 68 13.82 -36.70 6.19
N GLN A 69 12.57 -36.96 5.83
CA GLN A 69 11.96 -36.34 4.66
C GLN A 69 11.84 -34.81 4.83
N GLY A 70 11.31 -34.33 5.96
CA GLY A 70 11.19 -32.90 6.23
C GLY A 70 12.55 -32.21 6.31
N MET A 71 13.55 -32.91 6.86
CA MET A 71 14.94 -32.44 6.88
C MET A 71 15.50 -32.27 5.47
N ILE A 72 15.36 -33.29 4.61
CA ILE A 72 15.87 -33.25 3.22
C ILE A 72 15.17 -32.15 2.43
N ASP A 73 13.84 -32.02 2.56
CA ASP A 73 13.07 -30.97 1.89
C ASP A 73 13.54 -29.57 2.31
N SER A 74 13.72 -29.36 3.62
CA SER A 74 14.23 -28.09 4.15
C SER A 74 15.62 -27.77 3.60
N ILE A 75 16.52 -28.76 3.51
CA ILE A 75 17.87 -28.57 2.94
C ILE A 75 17.80 -28.16 1.47
N ILE A 76 16.90 -28.76 0.67
CA ILE A 76 16.71 -28.40 -0.74
C ILE A 76 16.34 -26.92 -0.86
N TRP A 77 15.39 -26.45 -0.05
CA TRP A 77 14.92 -25.07 -0.09
C TRP A 77 15.92 -24.07 0.47
N ILE A 78 16.66 -24.42 1.54
CA ILE A 78 17.77 -23.60 2.04
C ILE A 78 18.82 -23.43 0.95
N PHE A 79 19.22 -24.52 0.27
CA PHE A 79 20.19 -24.45 -0.81
C PHE A 79 19.70 -23.57 -1.96
N ALA A 80 18.43 -23.68 -2.34
CA ALA A 80 17.81 -22.83 -3.34
C ALA A 80 17.78 -21.34 -2.93
N GLY A 81 17.45 -21.05 -1.68
CA GLY A 81 17.46 -19.70 -1.11
C GLY A 81 18.87 -19.11 -1.11
N VAL A 82 19.88 -19.88 -0.69
CA VAL A 82 21.28 -19.44 -0.67
C VAL A 82 21.77 -19.11 -2.08
N LEU A 83 21.49 -19.98 -3.06
CA LEU A 83 21.83 -19.69 -4.46
C LEU A 83 21.13 -18.44 -4.99
N SER A 84 19.87 -18.22 -4.61
CA SER A 84 19.11 -17.03 -5.00
C SER A 84 19.72 -15.76 -4.40
N VAL A 85 20.09 -15.76 -3.11
CA VAL A 85 20.80 -14.66 -2.45
C VAL A 85 22.14 -14.36 -3.13
N LEU A 86 22.91 -15.40 -3.47
CA LEU A 86 24.17 -15.23 -4.19
C LEU A 86 23.94 -14.55 -5.56
N ILE A 87 22.90 -14.95 -6.29
CA ILE A 87 22.56 -14.35 -7.59
C ILE A 87 22.11 -12.91 -7.41
N GLY A 88 21.20 -12.64 -6.46
CA GLY A 88 20.69 -11.30 -6.16
C GLY A 88 21.77 -10.32 -5.72
N SER A 89 22.83 -10.81 -5.06
CA SER A 89 24.00 -10.01 -4.70
C SER A 89 24.86 -9.53 -5.88
N ARG A 90 24.41 -9.72 -7.13
CA ARG A 90 25.13 -9.35 -8.37
C ARG A 90 26.52 -9.95 -8.49
N LEU A 91 26.78 -11.09 -7.83
CA LEU A 91 28.11 -11.69 -7.77
C LEU A 91 28.70 -11.99 -9.16
N TRP A 92 27.84 -12.30 -10.13
CA TRP A 92 28.18 -12.68 -11.50
C TRP A 92 28.03 -11.56 -12.55
N VAL A 93 27.68 -10.34 -12.15
CA VAL A 93 27.55 -9.18 -13.06
C VAL A 93 28.93 -8.56 -13.32
N GLN A 94 29.30 -8.37 -14.59
CA GLN A 94 30.68 -8.07 -15.00
C GLN A 94 31.16 -6.64 -14.70
N VAL A 95 30.25 -5.71 -14.37
CA VAL A 95 30.57 -4.29 -14.16
C VAL A 95 31.31 -4.03 -12.83
N ASP A 96 31.16 -4.91 -11.83
CA ASP A 96 31.60 -4.65 -10.45
C ASP A 96 32.75 -5.55 -9.94
N ARG A 97 33.78 -5.81 -10.76
CA ARG A 97 34.84 -6.80 -10.43
C ARG A 97 35.69 -6.49 -9.18
N ASN A 98 35.70 -5.25 -8.68
CA ASN A 98 36.55 -4.84 -7.55
C ASN A 98 35.85 -4.80 -6.17
N LYS A 99 34.60 -5.26 -6.05
CA LYS A 99 33.85 -5.21 -4.77
C LYS A 99 33.80 -6.57 -4.06
N THR A 100 33.96 -6.56 -2.74
CA THR A 100 33.82 -7.75 -1.87
C THR A 100 32.36 -8.20 -1.78
N PHE A 101 32.13 -9.51 -1.63
CA PHE A 101 30.78 -10.10 -1.48
C PHE A 101 29.91 -9.39 -0.45
N TRP A 102 30.44 -9.11 0.75
CA TRP A 102 29.69 -8.42 1.80
C TRP A 102 29.32 -6.97 1.44
N THR A 103 30.15 -6.28 0.67
CA THR A 103 29.82 -4.95 0.14
C THR A 103 28.68 -5.05 -0.85
N ARG A 104 28.68 -6.07 -1.72
CA ARG A 104 27.61 -6.30 -2.69
C ARG A 104 26.29 -6.71 -2.05
N VAL A 105 26.32 -7.58 -1.04
CA VAL A 105 25.13 -7.94 -0.26
C VAL A 105 24.56 -6.71 0.44
N LYS A 106 25.42 -5.87 1.05
CA LYS A 106 24.96 -4.60 1.67
C LYS A 106 24.37 -3.63 0.64
N GLU A 107 24.97 -3.50 -0.53
CA GLU A 107 24.45 -2.66 -1.62
C GLU A 107 23.13 -3.20 -2.17
N ALA A 108 23.01 -4.50 -2.38
CA ALA A 108 21.78 -5.13 -2.88
C ALA A 108 20.65 -5.11 -1.83
N LEU A 109 20.97 -5.26 -0.54
CA LEU A 109 20.02 -5.03 0.55
C LEU A 109 19.61 -3.56 0.66
N LYS A 110 20.53 -2.61 0.38
CA LYS A 110 20.20 -1.18 0.30
C LYS A 110 19.32 -0.89 -0.93
N LEU A 111 19.53 -1.61 -2.04
CA LEU A 111 18.74 -1.51 -3.26
C LEU A 111 17.34 -2.09 -3.11
N GLU A 112 17.20 -3.21 -2.40
CA GLU A 112 15.90 -3.80 -2.04
C GLU A 112 15.14 -2.90 -1.06
N LYS A 113 15.86 -2.33 -0.07
CA LYS A 113 15.32 -1.24 0.77
C LYS A 113 15.01 0.04 -0.02
N SER A 114 15.59 0.22 -1.20
CA SER A 114 15.35 1.35 -2.09
C SER A 114 14.52 0.99 -3.32
N GLU A 115 13.80 -0.14 -3.34
CA GLU A 115 12.74 -0.38 -4.34
C GLU A 115 11.71 0.77 -4.32
N VAL A 116 11.57 1.37 -3.15
CA VAL A 116 10.92 2.66 -2.85
C VAL A 116 11.43 3.81 -3.74
N GLY A 117 12.75 3.92 -3.97
CA GLY A 117 13.33 4.90 -4.90
C GLY A 117 13.22 4.50 -6.38
N TYR A 118 13.18 3.18 -6.68
CA TYR A 118 12.88 2.69 -8.02
C TYR A 118 11.46 3.09 -8.45
N LEU A 119 10.48 3.00 -7.53
CA LEU A 119 9.11 3.48 -7.74
C LEU A 119 9.10 4.95 -8.17
N ALA A 120 9.81 5.82 -7.45
CA ALA A 120 9.93 7.24 -7.80
C ALA A 120 10.52 7.47 -9.20
N THR A 121 11.56 6.72 -9.58
CA THR A 121 12.14 6.85 -10.93
C THR A 121 11.28 6.23 -12.05
N SER A 122 10.43 5.26 -11.72
CA SER A 122 9.51 4.62 -12.67
C SER A 122 8.21 5.41 -12.87
N PHE A 123 7.84 6.22 -11.88
CA PHE A 123 6.66 7.08 -11.92
C PHE A 123 6.96 8.37 -12.71
N PHE A 124 6.43 8.47 -13.92
CA PHE A 124 6.59 9.64 -14.77
C PHE A 124 6.04 10.91 -14.13
N ARG A 125 6.70 12.06 -14.33
CA ARG A 125 6.20 13.37 -13.86
C ARG A 125 4.75 13.59 -14.34
N PRO A 126 3.75 13.48 -13.46
CA PRO A 126 2.35 13.50 -13.85
C PRO A 126 1.85 14.94 -14.04
N SER A 127 0.76 15.09 -14.78
CA SER A 127 0.00 16.35 -14.76
C SER A 127 -0.59 16.53 -13.36
N GLY A 128 -0.22 17.61 -12.67
CA GLY A 128 -0.66 17.84 -11.28
C GLY A 128 0.26 17.22 -10.22
N GLY A 129 1.56 17.05 -10.49
CA GLY A 129 2.53 16.52 -9.50
C GLY A 129 2.52 17.21 -8.13
N GLU A 130 2.22 18.52 -8.06
CA GLU A 130 2.03 19.23 -6.78
C GLU A 130 0.85 18.68 -5.96
N LEU A 131 -0.28 18.38 -6.61
CA LEU A 131 -1.44 17.76 -5.94
C LEU A 131 -1.12 16.34 -5.49
N ILE A 132 -0.33 15.59 -6.25
CA ILE A 132 0.08 14.24 -5.86
C ILE A 132 1.01 14.27 -4.65
N LEU A 133 1.99 15.18 -4.62
CA LEU A 133 2.83 15.38 -3.43
C LEU A 133 2.00 15.83 -2.23
N GLU A 134 1.00 16.70 -2.42
CA GLU A 134 0.06 17.06 -1.35
C GLU A 134 -0.74 15.85 -0.86
N ILE A 135 -1.21 14.97 -1.76
CA ILE A 135 -1.89 13.72 -1.37
C ILE A 135 -0.95 12.85 -0.53
N PHE A 136 0.29 12.63 -0.98
CA PHE A 136 1.25 11.81 -0.24
C PHE A 136 1.54 12.38 1.15
N ALA A 137 1.81 13.68 1.23
CA ALA A 137 2.05 14.34 2.51
C ALA A 137 0.83 14.21 3.45
N ARG A 138 -0.39 14.36 2.93
CA ARG A 138 -1.62 14.21 3.74
C ARG A 138 -1.83 12.79 4.23
N PHE A 139 -1.52 11.78 3.41
CA PHE A 139 -1.56 10.38 3.82
C PHE A 139 -0.59 10.11 4.97
N ALA A 140 0.67 10.53 4.82
CA ALA A 140 1.72 10.31 5.82
C ALA A 140 1.56 11.15 7.11
N TYR A 141 0.57 12.05 7.17
CA TYR A 141 0.22 12.80 8.38
C TYR A 141 -1.15 12.41 8.94
N ILE A 142 -1.81 11.37 8.40
CA ILE A 142 -3.19 11.06 8.78
C ILE A 142 -3.31 10.67 10.26
N ASP A 143 -2.33 9.92 10.77
CA ASP A 143 -2.21 9.46 12.15
C ASP A 143 -1.35 10.37 13.03
N GLN A 144 -0.94 11.52 12.47
CA GLN A 144 -0.08 12.53 13.10
C GLN A 144 1.37 12.12 13.36
N ASP A 145 1.84 11.00 12.84
CA ASP A 145 3.21 10.55 12.99
C ASP A 145 3.87 10.31 11.63
N LEU A 146 4.50 11.34 11.08
CA LEU A 146 5.27 11.19 9.85
C LEU A 146 6.56 10.42 10.15
N ALA A 147 6.65 9.19 9.66
CA ALA A 147 7.84 8.39 9.82
C ALA A 147 8.97 8.82 8.87
N ASP A 148 10.22 8.62 9.30
CA ASP A 148 11.40 9.00 8.53
C ASP A 148 11.42 8.34 7.13
N ARG A 149 10.92 7.11 7.01
CA ARG A 149 10.93 6.40 5.72
C ARG A 149 9.84 6.87 4.77
N GLU A 150 8.64 7.17 5.26
CA GLU A 150 7.60 7.80 4.45
C GLU A 150 8.08 9.14 3.91
N LYS A 151 8.73 9.93 4.78
CA LYS A 151 9.34 11.19 4.40
C LYS A 151 10.42 11.01 3.31
N GLU A 152 11.31 10.04 3.48
CA GLU A 152 12.34 9.70 2.48
C GLU A 152 11.70 9.28 1.14
N LEU A 153 10.63 8.48 1.16
CA LEU A 153 9.91 8.07 -0.03
C LEU A 153 9.30 9.27 -0.76
N ILE A 154 8.52 10.09 -0.06
CA ILE A 154 7.88 11.27 -0.65
C ILE A 154 8.92 12.25 -1.18
N GLN A 155 10.02 12.45 -0.44
CA GLN A 155 11.12 13.30 -0.89
C GLN A 155 11.75 12.78 -2.19
N SER A 156 11.86 11.46 -2.36
CA SER A 156 12.39 10.89 -3.60
C SER A 156 11.53 11.21 -4.83
N PHE A 157 10.20 11.28 -4.67
CA PHE A 157 9.30 11.75 -5.73
C PHE A 157 9.47 13.24 -6.01
N ALA A 158 9.53 14.05 -4.96
CA ALA A 158 9.73 15.50 -5.08
C ALA A 158 11.04 15.83 -5.82
N ASP A 159 12.14 15.17 -5.43
CA ASP A 159 13.46 15.31 -6.05
C ASP A 159 13.44 14.88 -7.53
N THR A 160 12.79 13.74 -7.83
CA THR A 160 12.68 13.20 -9.20
C THR A 160 11.85 14.10 -10.11
N TRP A 161 10.80 14.73 -9.57
CA TRP A 161 9.93 15.63 -10.33
C TRP A 161 10.42 17.09 -10.34
N HIS A 162 11.53 17.36 -9.65
CA HIS A 162 12.08 18.71 -9.43
C HIS A 162 11.04 19.66 -8.82
N LEU A 163 10.35 19.18 -7.80
CA LEU A 163 9.38 19.94 -7.01
C LEU A 163 9.91 20.10 -5.58
N ASP A 164 9.64 21.25 -4.99
CA ASP A 164 9.98 21.51 -3.60
C ASP A 164 8.79 21.14 -2.70
N ILE A 165 9.08 20.43 -1.60
CA ILE A 165 8.09 20.10 -0.57
C ILE A 165 8.46 20.81 0.73
N ASP A 166 7.55 21.66 1.23
CA ASP A 166 7.72 22.34 2.52
C ASP A 166 7.11 21.49 3.65
N TRP A 167 7.96 20.65 4.24
CA TRP A 167 7.57 19.77 5.35
C TRP A 167 7.03 20.54 6.57
N GLU A 168 7.53 21.74 6.84
CA GLU A 168 7.08 22.56 7.98
C GLU A 168 5.68 23.14 7.72
N GLN A 169 5.39 23.52 6.47
CA GLN A 169 4.06 23.94 6.08
C GLN A 169 3.06 22.78 6.19
N HIS A 170 3.40 21.60 5.65
CA HIS A 170 2.51 20.44 5.72
C HIS A 170 2.24 19.99 7.14
N LYS A 171 3.25 20.01 8.02
CA LYS A 171 3.07 19.72 9.45
C LYS A 171 2.08 20.68 10.12
N LYS A 172 2.27 22.00 9.93
CA LYS A 172 1.36 23.01 10.49
C LYS A 172 -0.07 22.84 9.97
N LEU A 173 -0.24 22.54 8.69
CA LEU A 173 -1.55 22.27 8.12
C LEU A 173 -2.18 21.02 8.75
N ALA A 174 -1.43 19.94 8.91
CA ALA A 174 -1.91 18.70 9.54
C ALA A 174 -2.35 18.93 11.00
N GLU A 175 -1.58 19.72 11.77
CA GLU A 175 -1.93 20.10 13.15
C GLU A 175 -3.20 20.95 13.22
N LEU A 176 -3.37 21.91 12.30
CA LEU A 176 -4.56 22.77 12.23
C LEU A 176 -5.81 22.04 11.72
N GLU A 177 -5.62 21.07 10.82
CA GLU A 177 -6.68 20.34 10.13
C GLU A 177 -6.95 18.95 10.74
N GLN A 178 -6.40 18.64 11.93
CA GLN A 178 -6.51 17.32 12.57
C GLN A 178 -7.96 16.81 12.62
N SER A 179 -8.91 17.66 13.01
CA SER A 179 -10.33 17.28 13.14
C SER A 179 -11.04 17.07 11.81
N VAL A 180 -10.40 17.40 10.67
CA VAL A 180 -10.94 17.31 9.31
C VAL A 180 -9.97 16.66 8.33
N SER A 181 -8.97 15.92 8.82
CA SER A 181 -7.86 15.37 8.02
C SER A 181 -8.34 14.44 6.90
N PHE A 182 -9.27 13.54 7.20
CA PHE A 182 -9.93 12.64 6.24
C PHE A 182 -10.68 13.40 5.14
N ILE A 183 -11.48 14.41 5.50
CA ILE A 183 -12.19 15.27 4.54
C ILE A 183 -11.18 15.95 3.59
N LYS A 184 -10.14 16.58 4.14
CA LYS A 184 -9.14 17.32 3.36
C LYS A 184 -8.31 16.42 2.45
N THR A 185 -8.00 15.21 2.90
CA THR A 185 -7.28 14.21 2.10
C THR A 185 -8.12 13.80 0.89
N ARG A 186 -9.38 13.43 1.11
CA ARG A 186 -10.31 13.08 0.03
C ARG A 186 -10.58 14.25 -0.92
N ASP A 187 -10.72 15.47 -0.40
CA ASP A 187 -10.88 16.68 -1.22
C ASP A 187 -9.67 16.94 -2.13
N THR A 188 -8.46 16.65 -1.64
CA THR A 188 -7.23 16.78 -2.42
C THR A 188 -7.18 15.75 -3.55
N VAL A 189 -7.58 14.51 -3.27
CA VAL A 189 -7.77 13.48 -4.32
C VAL A 189 -8.82 13.93 -5.34
N ALA A 190 -9.96 14.46 -4.90
CA ALA A 190 -10.99 14.97 -5.80
C ALA A 190 -10.48 16.14 -6.67
N ARG A 191 -9.66 17.05 -6.12
CA ARG A 191 -9.02 18.13 -6.89
C ARG A 191 -8.05 17.57 -7.94
N TYR A 192 -7.28 16.54 -7.62
CA TYR A 192 -6.42 15.86 -8.58
C TYR A 192 -7.24 15.22 -9.71
N LEU A 193 -8.31 14.48 -9.40
CA LEU A 193 -9.15 13.86 -10.44
C LEU A 193 -9.86 14.89 -11.33
N LYS A 194 -10.17 16.08 -10.81
CA LYS A 194 -10.70 17.21 -11.62
C LYS A 194 -9.71 17.75 -12.66
N THR A 195 -8.42 17.44 -12.56
CA THR A 195 -7.45 17.76 -13.63
C THR A 195 -7.53 16.76 -14.79
N SER A 196 -8.44 15.79 -14.73
CA SER A 196 -8.65 14.72 -15.71
C SER A 196 -7.36 13.94 -16.01
N PRO A 197 -6.68 13.37 -15.00
CA PRO A 197 -5.46 12.58 -15.21
C PRO A 197 -5.74 11.32 -16.04
N PRO A 198 -4.78 10.84 -16.86
CA PRO A 198 -4.88 9.57 -17.55
C PRO A 198 -5.05 8.39 -16.58
N ALA A 199 -5.81 7.36 -16.97
CA ALA A 199 -6.04 6.16 -16.15
C ALA A 199 -4.74 5.49 -15.68
N GLU A 200 -3.70 5.49 -16.53
CA GLU A 200 -2.38 4.96 -16.15
C GLU A 200 -1.76 5.71 -14.96
N GLN A 201 -1.90 7.04 -14.89
CA GLN A 201 -1.40 7.83 -13.75
C GLN A 201 -2.20 7.57 -12.48
N VAL A 202 -3.50 7.30 -12.61
CA VAL A 202 -4.37 6.95 -11.49
C VAL A 202 -4.01 5.56 -10.94
N ALA A 203 -3.77 4.59 -11.81
CA ALA A 203 -3.30 3.26 -11.41
C ALA A 203 -1.94 3.34 -10.70
N GLN A 204 -0.99 4.09 -11.26
CA GLN A 204 0.31 4.30 -10.60
C GLN A 204 0.16 5.00 -9.25
N LEU A 205 -0.76 5.96 -9.12
CA LEU A 205 -1.03 6.64 -7.84
C LEU A 205 -1.50 5.64 -6.77
N ILE A 206 -2.40 4.71 -7.13
CA ILE A 206 -2.86 3.63 -6.22
C ILE A 206 -1.66 2.81 -5.74
N ASP A 207 -0.78 2.40 -6.65
CA ASP A 207 0.40 1.59 -6.32
C ASP A 207 1.33 2.33 -5.35
N VAL A 208 1.56 3.63 -5.57
CA VAL A 208 2.40 4.45 -4.68
C VAL A 208 1.75 4.65 -3.31
N LEU A 209 0.44 4.89 -3.24
CA LEU A 209 -0.26 5.00 -1.95
C LEU A 209 -0.17 3.70 -1.15
N HIS A 210 -0.31 2.55 -1.82
CA HIS A 210 -0.11 1.24 -1.20
C HIS A 210 1.33 1.04 -0.71
N ALA A 211 2.31 1.52 -1.47
CA ALA A 211 3.71 1.45 -1.08
C ALA A 211 4.01 2.37 0.11
N LEU A 212 3.47 3.60 0.11
CA LEU A 212 3.64 4.59 1.18
C LEU A 212 3.15 4.05 2.52
N VAL A 213 1.91 3.55 2.57
CA VAL A 213 1.31 3.00 3.80
C VAL A 213 2.07 1.76 4.31
N LYS A 214 2.73 1.00 3.42
CA LYS A 214 3.45 -0.23 3.80
C LYS A 214 4.93 -0.03 4.12
N VAL A 215 5.46 1.17 3.92
CA VAL A 215 6.91 1.42 3.96
C VAL A 215 7.50 1.16 5.35
N ASP A 216 6.72 1.39 6.42
CA ASP A 216 7.17 1.23 7.80
C ASP A 216 6.72 -0.06 8.49
N GLU A 217 6.26 -1.06 7.73
CA GLU A 217 5.81 -2.40 8.17
C GLU A 217 4.64 -2.42 9.19
N ASN A 218 4.33 -1.28 9.82
CA ASN A 218 3.19 -1.05 10.71
C ASN A 218 2.20 -0.11 10.02
N VAL A 219 1.03 -0.64 9.67
CA VAL A 219 -0.07 0.16 9.12
C VAL A 219 -1.02 0.52 10.24
N SER A 220 -1.29 1.81 10.46
CA SER A 220 -2.31 2.25 11.40
C SER A 220 -3.73 1.99 10.86
N ASP A 221 -4.70 1.84 11.76
CA ASP A 221 -6.11 1.67 11.38
C ASP A 221 -6.62 2.89 10.56
N GLN A 222 -6.09 4.08 10.84
CA GLN A 222 -6.46 5.32 10.16
C GLN A 222 -5.94 5.34 8.71
N GLU A 223 -4.69 4.94 8.49
CA GLU A 223 -4.10 4.81 7.15
C GLU A 223 -4.80 3.74 6.33
N ALA A 224 -5.09 2.58 6.92
CA ALA A 224 -5.83 1.52 6.24
C ALA A 224 -7.23 1.99 5.81
N LEU A 225 -7.90 2.76 6.67
CA LEU A 225 -9.23 3.27 6.41
C LEU A 225 -9.24 4.31 5.28
N ILE A 226 -8.36 5.32 5.32
CA ILE A 226 -8.28 6.34 4.26
C ILE A 226 -7.80 5.72 2.94
N LEU A 227 -6.87 4.77 3.00
CA LEU A 227 -6.39 4.06 1.81
C LEU A 227 -7.52 3.28 1.15
N GLY A 228 -8.35 2.58 1.94
CA GLY A 228 -9.50 1.85 1.42
C GLY A 228 -10.50 2.74 0.69
N GLU A 229 -10.86 3.89 1.27
CA GLU A 229 -11.78 4.85 0.66
C GLU A 229 -11.18 5.47 -0.62
N VAL A 230 -9.95 5.97 -0.54
CA VAL A 230 -9.29 6.62 -1.68
C VAL A 230 -9.03 5.63 -2.81
N HIS A 231 -8.62 4.40 -2.50
CA HIS A 231 -8.44 3.34 -3.49
C HIS A 231 -9.73 3.11 -4.27
N GLN A 232 -10.86 2.94 -3.59
CA GLN A 232 -12.14 2.74 -4.26
C GLN A 232 -12.58 3.97 -5.07
N PHE A 233 -12.31 5.17 -4.56
CA PHE A 233 -12.59 6.41 -5.27
C PHE A 233 -11.76 6.54 -6.56
N LEU A 234 -10.47 6.20 -6.52
CA LEU A 234 -9.59 6.19 -7.69
C LEU A 234 -9.99 5.09 -8.70
N LEU A 235 -10.38 3.90 -8.23
CA LEU A 235 -10.92 2.84 -9.11
C LEU A 235 -12.20 3.30 -9.81
N SER A 236 -13.11 3.95 -9.09
CA SER A 236 -14.38 4.43 -9.67
C SER A 236 -14.17 5.47 -10.77
N TYR A 237 -13.07 6.22 -10.73
CA TYR A 237 -12.70 7.16 -11.80
C TYR A 237 -12.22 6.43 -13.06
N MET A 238 -11.56 5.27 -12.93
CA MET A 238 -11.01 4.51 -14.06
C MET A 238 -12.03 3.58 -14.72
N ASP A 239 -12.99 3.06 -13.95
CA ASP A 239 -14.01 2.13 -14.45
C ASP A 239 -15.23 2.87 -15.03
N GLU A 240 -15.62 2.52 -16.27
CA GLU A 240 -16.91 2.94 -16.85
C GLU A 240 -18.09 2.20 -16.20
N SER A 241 -17.84 1.08 -15.52
CA SER A 241 -18.82 0.37 -14.69
C SER A 241 -18.93 1.04 -13.33
N ASN A 242 -19.83 2.03 -13.25
CA ASN A 242 -20.21 2.82 -12.09
C ASN A 242 -20.11 2.05 -10.76
N ILE A 243 -18.96 2.11 -10.09
CA ILE A 243 -18.85 1.68 -8.70
C ILE A 243 -19.61 2.75 -7.92
N GLU A 244 -20.87 2.47 -7.63
CA GLU A 244 -21.72 3.42 -6.91
C GLU A 244 -21.27 3.49 -5.44
N ALA A 245 -21.01 4.71 -4.99
CA ALA A 245 -20.80 5.01 -3.59
C ALA A 245 -22.05 4.59 -2.80
N LYS A 246 -21.86 3.88 -1.70
CA LYS A 246 -22.95 3.18 -0.99
C LYS A 246 -23.45 3.92 0.24
N PHE A 247 -22.66 4.84 0.77
CA PHE A 247 -22.95 5.51 2.03
C PHE A 247 -22.99 7.01 1.83
N THR A 248 -24.15 7.61 2.04
CA THR A 248 -24.34 9.05 1.85
C THR A 248 -24.37 9.74 3.21
N VAL A 249 -23.53 10.77 3.39
CA VAL A 249 -23.51 11.58 4.62
C VAL A 249 -24.22 12.89 4.39
N LEU A 250 -25.13 13.20 5.29
CA LEU A 250 -25.91 14.43 5.31
C LEU A 250 -25.67 15.20 6.58
N ILE A 251 -25.62 16.53 6.47
CA ILE A 251 -25.72 17.42 7.62
C ILE A 251 -27.16 17.90 7.75
N ALA A 252 -27.78 17.63 8.90
CA ALA A 252 -29.14 18.03 9.20
C ALA A 252 -29.15 19.32 10.06
N PRO A 253 -29.44 20.50 9.47
CA PRO A 253 -29.48 21.75 10.21
C PRO A 253 -30.58 21.71 11.28
N GLN A 254 -30.22 22.03 12.52
CA GLN A 254 -31.15 22.08 13.66
C GLN A 254 -31.85 23.43 13.82
N ASN A 255 -31.25 24.50 13.29
CA ASN A 255 -31.77 25.86 13.37
C ASN A 255 -31.24 26.72 12.21
N ARG A 256 -31.77 27.95 12.08
CA ARG A 256 -31.38 28.90 11.02
C ARG A 256 -29.92 29.34 11.10
N ASP A 257 -29.35 29.39 12.29
CA ASP A 257 -27.95 29.79 12.49
C ASP A 257 -27.02 28.70 11.96
N GLN A 258 -27.35 27.43 12.16
CA GLN A 258 -26.65 26.30 11.54
C GLN A 258 -26.81 26.29 10.03
N ASP A 259 -28.00 26.60 9.50
CA ASP A 259 -28.23 26.72 8.04
C ASP A 259 -27.26 27.75 7.41
N THR A 260 -27.08 28.88 8.10
CA THR A 260 -26.15 29.94 7.69
C THR A 260 -24.70 29.51 7.85
N ALA A 261 -24.34 28.83 8.95
CA ALA A 261 -22.98 28.35 9.20
C ALA A 261 -22.55 27.28 8.18
N ILE A 262 -23.44 26.35 7.85
CA ILE A 262 -23.20 25.30 6.85
C ILE A 262 -23.00 25.94 5.47
N ALA A 263 -23.87 26.88 5.07
CA ALA A 263 -23.72 27.59 3.80
C ALA A 263 -22.42 28.42 3.72
N ALA A 264 -21.94 28.95 4.85
CA ALA A 264 -20.67 29.67 4.92
C ALA A 264 -19.44 28.75 4.85
N LEU A 265 -19.50 27.59 5.52
CA LEU A 265 -18.40 26.61 5.55
C LEU A 265 -18.31 25.81 4.24
N LEU A 266 -19.46 25.51 3.64
CA LEU A 266 -19.60 24.63 2.49
C LEU A 266 -20.50 25.30 1.44
N PRO A 267 -19.98 26.28 0.68
CA PRO A 267 -20.81 27.11 -0.21
C PRO A 267 -21.39 26.39 -1.43
N ASN A 268 -20.89 25.18 -1.75
CA ASN A 268 -21.24 24.45 -2.97
C ASN A 268 -21.98 23.12 -2.69
N ILE A 269 -22.57 22.94 -1.51
CA ILE A 269 -23.30 21.70 -1.18
C ILE A 269 -24.78 21.84 -1.47
N GLU A 270 -25.36 20.78 -2.01
CA GLU A 270 -26.78 20.74 -2.35
C GLU A 270 -27.63 20.45 -1.10
N LYS A 271 -28.73 21.18 -0.94
CA LYS A 271 -29.73 20.93 0.09
C LYS A 271 -30.83 20.05 -0.48
N ILE A 272 -30.93 18.83 0.03
CA ILE A 272 -31.90 17.83 -0.41
C ILE A 272 -33.00 17.63 0.62
N ALA A 273 -34.20 17.26 0.18
CA ALA A 273 -35.27 16.83 1.07
C ALA A 273 -35.04 15.38 1.49
N VAL A 274 -35.21 15.09 2.78
CA VAL A 274 -35.08 13.74 3.34
C VAL A 274 -36.19 13.46 4.34
N ALA A 275 -36.41 12.18 4.66
CA ALA A 275 -37.38 11.81 5.70
C ALA A 275 -37.05 12.53 7.02
N GLY A 276 -37.95 13.42 7.46
CA GLY A 276 -37.76 14.23 8.67
C GLY A 276 -37.30 15.68 8.44
N GLY A 277 -37.12 16.14 7.20
CA GLY A 277 -36.88 17.55 6.89
C GLY A 277 -36.01 17.77 5.65
N SER A 278 -34.96 18.59 5.81
CA SER A 278 -33.98 18.87 4.76
C SER A 278 -32.58 18.63 5.31
N GLY A 279 -31.71 18.03 4.50
CA GLY A 279 -30.30 17.81 4.82
C GLY A 279 -29.41 18.37 3.72
N TYR A 280 -28.18 18.71 4.08
CA TYR A 280 -27.16 19.09 3.11
C TYR A 280 -26.29 17.90 2.76
N LEU A 281 -26.19 17.58 1.46
CA LEU A 281 -25.39 16.49 0.94
C LEU A 281 -23.90 16.83 1.02
N VAL A 282 -23.20 16.20 1.96
CA VAL A 282 -21.76 16.38 2.14
C VAL A 282 -20.98 15.56 1.10
N GLY A 283 -21.42 14.33 0.87
CA GLY A 283 -20.79 13.43 -0.08
C GLY A 283 -21.25 11.99 0.09
N SER A 284 -20.83 11.17 -0.86
CA SER A 284 -21.06 9.73 -0.88
C SER A 284 -19.71 8.99 -0.82
N TYR A 285 -19.68 7.92 -0.03
CA TYR A 285 -18.49 7.17 0.36
C TYR A 285 -18.65 5.68 0.08
N TYR A 286 -17.54 4.98 0.00
CA TYR A 286 -17.48 3.55 -0.35
C TYR A 286 -17.43 2.63 0.87
N SER A 287 -16.92 3.14 1.99
CA SER A 287 -16.86 2.42 3.27
C SER A 287 -17.82 3.02 4.30
N GLN A 288 -18.48 2.14 5.06
CA GLN A 288 -19.33 2.53 6.19
C GLN A 288 -18.49 3.16 7.30
N ASP A 289 -17.39 2.51 7.66
CA ASP A 289 -16.46 2.99 8.70
C ASP A 289 -15.92 4.38 8.34
N PHE A 290 -15.67 4.62 7.05
CA PHE A 290 -15.23 5.92 6.58
C PHE A 290 -16.35 6.97 6.70
N ALA A 291 -17.57 6.64 6.27
CA ALA A 291 -18.72 7.52 6.41
C ALA A 291 -19.00 7.87 7.88
N GLU A 292 -18.80 6.94 8.80
CA GLU A 292 -18.91 7.16 10.25
C GLU A 292 -17.83 8.13 10.76
N VAL A 293 -16.56 7.95 10.36
CA VAL A 293 -15.48 8.90 10.69
C VAL A 293 -15.79 10.30 10.17
N ILE A 294 -16.32 10.42 8.94
CA ILE A 294 -16.74 11.73 8.40
C ILE A 294 -17.88 12.32 9.23
N CYS A 295 -18.88 11.51 9.59
CA CYS A 295 -19.96 11.94 10.48
C CYS A 295 -19.40 12.49 11.80
N ASP A 296 -18.42 11.82 12.38
CA ASP A 296 -17.78 12.23 13.63
C ASP A 296 -16.97 13.52 13.49
N GLN A 297 -16.28 13.73 12.36
CA GLN A 297 -15.58 14.99 12.08
C GLN A 297 -16.55 16.19 12.02
N TYR A 298 -17.71 16.03 11.39
CA TYR A 298 -18.73 17.09 11.37
C TYR A 298 -19.45 17.25 12.71
N ARG A 299 -19.65 16.18 13.48
CA ARG A 299 -20.17 16.26 14.85
C ARG A 299 -19.22 17.01 15.78
N ALA A 300 -17.90 16.82 15.62
CA ALA A 300 -16.89 17.58 16.35
C ALA A 300 -16.96 19.09 16.05
N LEU A 301 -17.44 19.48 14.86
CA LEU A 301 -17.73 20.88 14.50
C LEU A 301 -19.09 21.39 15.01
N GLY A 302 -19.86 20.55 15.71
CA GLY A 302 -21.16 20.90 16.30
C GLY A 302 -22.35 20.70 15.37
N PHE A 303 -22.19 19.97 14.27
CA PHE A 303 -23.28 19.66 13.34
C PHE A 303 -23.93 18.30 13.63
N LEU A 304 -25.24 18.20 13.38
CA LEU A 304 -25.91 16.90 13.38
C LEU A 304 -25.69 16.23 12.02
N THR A 305 -25.23 14.98 12.02
CA THR A 305 -25.02 14.18 10.81
C THR A 305 -25.90 12.94 10.78
N ILE A 306 -26.31 12.57 9.57
CA ILE A 306 -27.09 11.37 9.27
C ILE A 306 -26.34 10.58 8.20
N ASP A 307 -26.13 9.30 8.46
CA ASP A 307 -25.62 8.33 7.49
C ASP A 307 -26.80 7.58 6.85
N LEU A 308 -26.87 7.61 5.52
CA LEU A 308 -27.85 6.85 4.75
C LEU A 308 -27.15 5.76 3.95
N VAL A 309 -27.71 4.55 4.01
CA VAL A 309 -27.27 3.43 3.15
C VAL A 309 -28.03 3.53 1.82
N GLY A 310 -27.30 3.76 0.73
CA GLY A 310 -27.83 3.95 -0.62
C GLY A 310 -27.81 5.41 -1.11
N ASP A 311 -28.26 5.61 -2.35
CA ASP A 311 -28.39 6.93 -2.97
C ASP A 311 -29.54 7.71 -2.29
N ALA A 312 -29.21 8.86 -1.69
CA ALA A 312 -30.17 9.71 -0.98
C ALA A 312 -31.27 10.26 -1.90
N THR A 313 -31.07 10.21 -3.22
CA THR A 313 -32.07 10.65 -4.21
C THR A 313 -33.22 9.66 -4.43
N GLY A 314 -33.13 8.43 -3.89
CA GLY A 314 -34.15 7.39 -4.04
C GLY A 314 -35.20 7.31 -2.92
N ILE A 315 -35.12 8.17 -1.90
CA ILE A 315 -36.07 8.20 -0.77
C ILE A 315 -37.02 9.38 -0.97
N ALA A 316 -37.94 9.24 -1.94
CA ALA A 316 -39.11 10.10 -2.12
C ALA A 316 -40.38 9.27 -1.95
#